data_AF-A0A4V3UQI9-F1
#
_entry.id   AF-A0A4V3UQI9-F1
#
_cell.length_a   1.000
_cell.length_b   1.000
_cell.length_c   1.000
_cell.angle_alpha   90.00
_cell.angle_beta   90.00
_cell.angle_gamma   90.00
#
_symmetry.space_group_name_H-M   'P 1'
#
loop_
_entity.id
_entity.type
_entity.pdbx_description
1 polymer ?
#
loop_
_entity_poly.entity_id
_entity_poly.type
_entity_poly.pdbx_seq_one_letter_code
_entity_poly.pdbx_strand_id
1 'polypeptide(L)'
;MPAVDTDVSQVEKMFAVNVLGPMRMVQIFHRLIVDAKGTIVNIGSIGGVVPYIYGWTNTNVLVSVTVVNVISGEVGTNILKRDFDASLPADSIFQPLSDEFKAHVQRTPNTMTPVEYAAGVFAEVQKKSPSAWFWHGNLTTVTRILDALLPRTFWDWLFGREFHFDKLRKAVEEGEKTREKKSE
;
A
#
# COMPACT_ATOMS: atom_id res chain seq x y z
N MET A 1 -1.79 -3.80 10.27
CA MET A 1 -1.14 -4.68 11.26
C MET A 1 0.34 -4.79 10.90
N PRO A 2 1.29 -4.71 11.86
CA PRO A 2 2.70 -4.97 11.58
C PRO A 2 2.91 -6.38 11.01
N ALA A 3 3.96 -6.56 10.21
CA ALA A 3 4.20 -7.83 9.51
C ALA A 3 4.30 -9.04 10.47
N VAL A 4 4.93 -8.86 11.63
CA VAL A 4 5.10 -9.92 12.65
C VAL A 4 3.79 -10.32 13.34
N ASP A 5 2.79 -9.45 13.32
CA ASP A 5 1.49 -9.65 13.96
C ASP A 5 0.39 -10.02 12.94
N THR A 6 0.78 -10.16 11.67
CA THR A 6 -0.18 -10.42 10.58
C THR A 6 -0.39 -11.92 10.40
N ASP A 7 -1.65 -12.36 10.41
CA ASP A 7 -2.03 -13.72 10.03
C ASP A 7 -1.68 -13.99 8.55
N VAL A 8 -0.71 -14.88 8.32
CA VAL A 8 -0.22 -15.26 6.98
C VAL A 8 -1.35 -15.75 6.08
N SER A 9 -2.38 -16.42 6.64
CA SER A 9 -3.53 -16.86 5.84
C SER A 9 -4.35 -15.69 5.26
N GLN A 10 -4.34 -14.52 5.92
CA GLN A 10 -4.93 -13.31 5.35
C GLN A 10 -4.06 -12.75 4.22
N VAL A 11 -2.74 -12.82 4.35
CA VAL A 11 -1.80 -12.42 3.29
C VAL A 11 -2.01 -13.28 2.05
N GLU A 12 -2.10 -14.60 2.21
CA GLU A 12 -2.38 -15.53 1.11
C GLU A 12 -3.71 -15.20 0.40
N LYS A 13 -4.77 -14.89 1.17
CA LYS A 13 -6.05 -14.44 0.60
C LYS A 13 -5.89 -13.13 -0.17
N MET A 14 -5.16 -12.17 0.37
CA MET A 14 -4.89 -10.89 -0.30
C MET A 14 -4.13 -11.09 -1.61
N PHE A 15 -3.10 -11.96 -1.64
CA PHE A 15 -2.38 -12.29 -2.86
C PHE A 15 -3.25 -13.04 -3.88
N ALA A 16 -4.05 -13.99 -3.39
CA ALA A 16 -4.97 -14.74 -4.24
C ALA A 16 -5.98 -13.84 -4.97
N VAL A 17 -6.42 -12.75 -4.32
CA VAL A 17 -7.34 -11.76 -4.90
C VAL A 17 -6.59 -10.72 -5.72
N ASN A 18 -5.59 -10.05 -5.14
CA ASN A 18 -5.01 -8.84 -5.71
C ASN A 18 -3.89 -9.10 -6.73
N VAL A 19 -3.25 -10.28 -6.70
CA VAL A 19 -2.17 -10.64 -7.62
C VAL A 19 -2.66 -11.73 -8.57
N LEU A 20 -3.03 -12.87 -8.00
CA LEU A 20 -3.43 -14.03 -8.80
C LEU A 20 -4.77 -13.82 -9.50
N GLY A 21 -5.67 -13.03 -8.93
CA GLY A 21 -6.96 -12.67 -9.55
C GLY A 21 -6.79 -12.00 -10.91
N PRO A 22 -6.13 -10.83 -11.00
CA PRO A 22 -5.81 -10.19 -12.27
C PRO A 22 -5.02 -11.09 -13.23
N MET A 23 -4.05 -11.87 -12.74
CA MET A 23 -3.31 -12.81 -13.59
C MET A 23 -4.22 -13.86 -14.23
N ARG A 24 -5.14 -14.46 -13.46
CA ARG A 24 -6.13 -15.42 -13.97
C ARG A 24 -7.10 -14.77 -14.95
N MET A 25 -7.58 -13.56 -14.65
CA MET A 25 -8.43 -12.79 -15.56
C MET A 25 -7.73 -12.59 -16.91
N VAL A 26 -6.49 -12.09 -16.89
CA VAL A 26 -5.70 -11.91 -18.11
C VAL A 26 -5.47 -13.24 -18.83
N GLN A 27 -5.12 -14.31 -18.11
CA GLN A 27 -4.94 -15.64 -18.69
C GLN A 27 -6.19 -16.13 -19.44
N ILE A 28 -7.39 -15.87 -18.92
CA ILE A 28 -8.65 -16.27 -19.55
C ILE A 28 -9.00 -15.36 -20.74
N PHE A 29 -8.87 -14.05 -20.59
CA PHE A 29 -9.38 -13.05 -21.54
C PHE A 29 -8.34 -12.55 -22.56
N HIS A 30 -7.07 -12.97 -22.48
CA HIS A 30 -5.99 -12.42 -23.31
C HIS A 30 -6.30 -12.39 -24.81
N ARG A 31 -6.91 -13.43 -25.38
CA ARG A 31 -7.25 -13.47 -26.81
C ARG A 31 -8.25 -12.38 -27.19
N LEU A 32 -9.34 -12.25 -26.43
CA LEU A 32 -10.37 -11.24 -26.65
C LEU A 32 -9.81 -9.82 -26.51
N ILE A 33 -8.92 -9.60 -25.54
CA ILE A 33 -8.29 -8.30 -25.31
C ILE A 33 -7.33 -7.95 -26.46
N VAL A 34 -6.55 -8.92 -26.95
CA VAL A 34 -5.64 -8.74 -28.10
C VAL A 34 -6.43 -8.44 -29.37
N ASP A 35 -7.48 -9.22 -29.67
CA ASP A 35 -8.31 -9.05 -30.87
C ASP A 35 -8.99 -7.67 -30.88
N ALA A 36 -9.47 -7.22 -29.72
CA ALA A 36 -10.07 -5.90 -29.56
C ALA A 36 -9.05 -4.75 -29.51
N LYS A 37 -7.74 -5.06 -29.45
CA LYS A 37 -6.67 -4.08 -29.12
C LYS A 37 -7.04 -3.25 -27.87
N GLY A 38 -7.57 -3.94 -26.87
CA GLY A 38 -8.18 -3.35 -25.69
C GLY A 38 -7.16 -2.74 -24.73
N THR A 39 -7.69 -2.24 -23.61
CA THR A 39 -6.89 -1.67 -22.51
C THR A 39 -7.11 -2.46 -21.23
N ILE A 40 -6.01 -2.86 -20.58
CA ILE A 40 -6.02 -3.40 -19.22
C ILE A 40 -5.69 -2.25 -18.27
N VAL A 41 -6.57 -2.02 -17.29
CA VAL A 41 -6.37 -1.00 -16.26
C VAL A 41 -6.17 -1.69 -14.92
N ASN A 42 -4.96 -1.63 -14.38
CA ASN A 42 -4.64 -2.13 -13.05
C ASN A 42 -4.71 -0.98 -12.05
N ILE A 43 -5.42 -1.18 -10.95
CA ILE A 43 -5.48 -0.23 -9.84
C ILE A 43 -4.44 -0.65 -8.79
N GLY A 44 -3.35 0.11 -8.71
CA GLY A 44 -2.29 0.00 -7.72
C GLY A 44 -2.40 1.09 -6.65
N SER A 45 -1.37 1.23 -5.82
CA SER A 45 -1.36 2.19 -4.70
C SER A 45 0.02 2.82 -4.55
N ILE A 46 0.05 4.08 -4.08
CA ILE A 46 1.29 4.70 -3.58
C ILE A 46 1.97 3.85 -2.50
N GLY A 47 1.20 3.07 -1.73
CA GLY A 47 1.70 2.21 -0.68
C GLY A 47 2.57 1.04 -1.17
N GLY A 48 2.53 0.69 -2.46
CA GLY A 48 3.48 -0.28 -3.01
C GLY A 48 4.61 0.34 -3.84
N VAL A 49 4.77 1.68 -3.80
CA VAL A 49 5.93 2.37 -4.38
C VAL A 49 6.91 2.82 -3.31
N VAL A 50 6.39 3.28 -2.17
CA VAL A 50 7.16 3.63 -0.97
C VAL A 50 7.21 2.41 -0.04
N PRO A 51 8.20 2.30 0.87
CA PRO A 51 8.27 1.25 1.88
C PRO A 51 7.16 1.44 2.94
N TYR A 52 5.92 1.34 2.50
CA TYR A 52 4.76 1.46 3.36
C TYR A 52 4.56 0.15 4.09
N ILE A 53 4.40 0.24 5.41
CA ILE A 53 4.37 -0.92 6.32
C ILE A 53 3.18 -1.85 6.01
N TYR A 54 2.19 -1.38 5.22
CA TYR A 54 0.93 -2.05 4.93
C TYR A 54 0.63 -2.26 3.42
N GLY A 55 1.58 -2.04 2.50
CA GLY A 55 1.32 -2.02 1.04
C GLY A 55 1.98 -3.12 0.20
N TRP A 56 1.46 -3.36 -1.02
CA TRP A 56 2.01 -4.27 -2.05
C TRP A 56 1.71 -3.77 -3.48
N THR A 57 2.54 -4.10 -4.49
CA THR A 57 2.34 -3.74 -5.93
C THR A 57 2.56 -4.89 -6.92
N ASN A 58 1.91 -4.78 -8.10
CA ASN A 58 2.00 -5.70 -9.25
C ASN A 58 2.67 -5.04 -10.47
N THR A 59 3.38 -5.81 -11.29
CA THR A 59 4.00 -5.40 -12.58
C THR A 59 3.46 -6.21 -13.76
N ASN A 60 3.37 -5.61 -14.97
CA ASN A 60 2.83 -6.22 -16.20
C ASN A 60 3.86 -6.38 -17.33
N VAL A 61 3.66 -7.40 -18.19
CA VAL A 61 4.21 -7.47 -19.57
C VAL A 61 3.21 -8.19 -20.49
N LEU A 62 2.59 -7.49 -21.44
CA LEU A 62 1.88 -8.07 -22.59
C LEU A 62 2.09 -7.20 -23.83
N VAL A 63 2.30 -7.83 -24.98
CA VAL A 63 2.51 -7.17 -26.29
C VAL A 63 1.18 -6.97 -27.03
N SER A 64 1.03 -5.82 -27.72
CA SER A 64 -0.14 -5.40 -28.52
C SER A 64 -1.42 -4.98 -27.77
N VAL A 65 -1.36 -4.86 -26.45
CA VAL A 65 -2.46 -4.40 -25.57
C VAL A 65 -2.00 -3.15 -24.82
N THR A 66 -2.87 -2.16 -24.67
CA THR A 66 -2.58 -0.99 -23.84
C THR A 66 -2.70 -1.38 -22.38
N VAL A 67 -1.70 -1.07 -21.57
CA VAL A 67 -1.72 -1.39 -20.14
C VAL A 67 -1.48 -0.11 -19.34
N VAL A 68 -2.45 0.23 -18.49
CA VAL A 68 -2.39 1.40 -17.60
C VAL A 68 -2.33 0.90 -16.17
N ASN A 69 -1.26 1.24 -15.46
CA ASN A 69 -1.16 1.05 -14.03
C ASN A 69 -1.48 2.37 -13.32
N VAL A 70 -2.62 2.43 -12.64
CA VAL A 70 -3.02 3.58 -11.84
C VAL A 70 -2.36 3.49 -10.48
N ILE A 71 -1.52 4.46 -10.12
CA ILE A 71 -0.94 4.58 -8.79
C ILE A 71 -1.86 5.45 -7.95
N SER A 72 -2.74 4.79 -7.19
CA SER A 72 -3.78 5.46 -6.42
C SER A 72 -3.25 6.07 -5.13
N GLY A 73 -3.67 7.29 -4.87
CA GLY A 73 -3.57 7.95 -3.57
C GLY A 73 -4.68 7.55 -2.61
N GLU A 74 -4.89 8.33 -1.55
CA GLU A 74 -6.01 8.09 -0.64
C GLU A 74 -7.35 8.45 -1.31
N VAL A 75 -8.27 7.46 -1.37
CA VAL A 75 -9.61 7.57 -1.94
C VAL A 75 -10.64 7.16 -0.88
N GLY A 76 -11.70 7.95 -0.73
CA GLY A 76 -12.71 7.83 0.33
C GLY A 76 -13.65 6.65 0.13
N THR A 77 -13.14 5.43 0.32
CA THR A 77 -13.88 4.16 0.21
C THR A 77 -14.06 3.51 1.59
N ASN A 78 -14.72 2.36 1.63
CA ASN A 78 -14.86 1.55 2.84
C ASN A 78 -13.69 0.58 3.10
N ILE A 79 -12.56 0.73 2.39
CA ILE A 79 -11.44 -0.23 2.44
C ILE A 79 -10.83 -0.36 3.84
N LEU A 80 -10.77 0.73 4.60
CA LEU A 80 -10.19 0.76 5.95
C LEU A 80 -11.19 0.36 7.06
N LYS A 81 -12.46 0.13 6.72
CA LYS A 81 -13.52 -0.10 7.73
C LYS A 81 -13.24 -1.31 8.62
N ARG A 82 -12.60 -2.35 8.07
CA ARG A 82 -12.30 -3.58 8.84
C ARG A 82 -11.17 -3.37 9.86
N ASP A 83 -10.29 -2.41 9.60
CA ASP A 83 -9.10 -2.19 10.43
C ASP A 83 -9.36 -1.20 11.57
N PHE A 84 -10.51 -0.51 11.58
CA PHE A 84 -10.83 0.55 12.54
C PHE A 84 -10.76 0.09 14.00
N ASP A 85 -11.19 -1.15 14.27
CA ASP A 85 -11.16 -1.76 15.61
C ASP A 85 -9.95 -2.70 15.80
N ALA A 86 -9.00 -2.70 14.86
CA ALA A 86 -7.80 -3.52 15.00
C ALA A 86 -6.98 -3.07 16.21
N SER A 87 -6.41 -4.05 16.91
CA SER A 87 -5.50 -3.83 18.03
C SER A 87 -4.31 -4.77 17.90
N LEU A 88 -3.17 -4.36 18.46
CA LEU A 88 -1.97 -5.20 18.47
C LEU A 88 -2.18 -6.39 19.43
N PRO A 89 -1.74 -7.61 19.05
CA PRO A 89 -1.71 -8.77 19.95
C PRO A 89 -0.92 -8.48 21.23
N ALA A 90 -1.37 -8.97 22.38
CA ALA A 90 -0.78 -8.65 23.69
C ALA A 90 0.72 -8.99 23.81
N ASP A 91 1.20 -9.95 23.04
CA ASP A 91 2.58 -10.41 22.94
C ASP A 91 3.40 -9.75 21.82
N SER A 92 2.80 -8.81 21.08
CA SER A 92 3.46 -8.08 19.99
C SER A 92 4.67 -7.29 20.49
N ILE A 93 5.77 -7.35 19.73
CA ILE A 93 6.94 -6.49 19.96
C ILE A 93 6.60 -5.00 19.77
N PHE A 94 5.52 -4.69 19.05
CA PHE A 94 5.04 -3.34 18.80
C PHE A 94 4.10 -2.83 19.90
N GLN A 95 3.85 -3.57 20.99
CA GLN A 95 3.05 -3.12 22.14
C GLN A 95 3.41 -1.73 22.68
N PRO A 96 4.70 -1.30 22.72
CA PRO A 96 5.05 0.07 23.10
C PRO A 96 4.46 1.16 22.20
N LEU A 97 4.04 0.80 20.98
CA LEU A 97 3.39 1.68 19.99
C LEU A 97 1.87 1.46 19.91
N SER A 98 1.24 0.82 20.89
CA SER A 98 -0.19 0.46 20.82
C SER A 98 -1.12 1.67 20.69
N ASP A 99 -0.81 2.77 21.38
CA ASP A 99 -1.54 4.03 21.28
C ASP A 99 -1.39 4.65 19.89
N GLU A 100 -0.15 4.70 19.36
CA GLU A 100 0.14 5.21 18.01
C GLU A 100 -0.55 4.36 16.93
N PHE A 101 -0.52 3.03 17.10
CA PHE A 101 -1.21 2.10 16.20
C PHE A 101 -2.73 2.35 16.21
N LYS A 102 -3.32 2.49 17.40
CA LYS A 102 -4.76 2.76 17.54
C LYS A 102 -5.14 4.11 16.92
N ALA A 103 -4.34 5.15 17.18
CA ALA A 103 -4.52 6.46 16.56
C ALA A 103 -4.43 6.39 15.03
N HIS A 104 -3.50 5.57 14.50
CA HIS A 104 -3.34 5.39 13.07
C HIS A 104 -4.54 4.69 12.42
N VAL A 105 -5.05 3.61 13.00
CA VAL A 105 -6.19 2.86 12.40
C VAL A 105 -7.53 3.62 12.52
N GLN A 106 -7.64 4.52 13.49
CA GLN A 106 -8.82 5.37 13.71
C GLN A 106 -8.73 6.74 13.04
N ARG A 107 -7.65 7.01 12.28
CA ARG A 107 -7.46 8.29 11.60
C ARG A 107 -8.52 8.53 10.53
N THR A 108 -8.89 9.78 10.33
CA THR A 108 -9.65 10.21 9.16
C THR A 108 -8.67 10.63 8.06
N PRO A 109 -8.46 9.82 7.02
CA PRO A 109 -7.59 10.20 5.90
C PRO A 109 -8.15 11.42 5.17
N ASN A 110 -7.25 12.23 4.59
CA ASN A 110 -7.65 13.24 3.64
C ASN A 110 -7.81 12.55 2.28
N THR A 111 -9.01 12.49 1.73
CA THR A 111 -9.28 11.63 0.58
C THR A 111 -9.90 12.38 -0.59
N MET A 112 -9.57 11.93 -1.80
CA MET A 112 -10.38 12.24 -2.99
C MET A 112 -11.69 11.43 -2.94
N THR A 113 -12.80 11.99 -3.43
CA THR A 113 -14.05 11.23 -3.50
C THR A 113 -13.97 10.12 -4.55
N PRO A 114 -14.68 8.99 -4.38
CA PRO A 114 -14.68 7.92 -5.39
C PRO A 114 -15.14 8.37 -6.77
N VAL A 115 -16.07 9.32 -6.84
CA VAL A 115 -16.61 9.84 -8.11
C VAL A 115 -15.56 10.66 -8.86
N GLU A 116 -14.88 11.58 -8.17
CA GLU A 116 -13.80 12.37 -8.77
C GLU A 116 -12.64 11.47 -9.22
N TYR A 117 -12.27 10.51 -8.37
CA TYR A 117 -11.23 9.54 -8.67
C TYR A 117 -11.56 8.72 -9.93
N ALA A 118 -12.78 8.19 -10.01
CA ALA A 118 -13.22 7.41 -11.17
C ALA A 118 -13.25 8.26 -12.45
N ALA A 119 -13.69 9.51 -12.36
CA ALA A 119 -13.70 10.44 -13.50
C ALA A 119 -12.28 10.71 -14.02
N GLY A 120 -11.30 10.91 -13.13
CA GLY A 120 -9.91 11.12 -13.50
C GLY A 120 -9.26 9.89 -14.15
N VAL A 121 -9.51 8.69 -13.60
CA VAL A 121 -9.04 7.42 -14.20
C VAL A 121 -9.67 7.21 -15.58
N PHE A 122 -10.98 7.43 -15.72
CA PHE A 122 -11.67 7.29 -16.99
C PHE A 122 -11.09 8.26 -18.04
N ALA A 123 -10.87 9.52 -17.67
CA ALA A 123 -10.28 10.51 -18.56
C ALA A 123 -8.87 10.14 -19.03
N GLU A 124 -8.04 9.52 -18.17
CA GLU A 124 -6.71 9.03 -18.56
C GLU A 124 -6.83 7.89 -19.57
N VAL A 125 -7.67 6.89 -19.28
CA VAL A 125 -7.80 5.68 -20.10
C VAL A 125 -8.33 5.98 -21.51
N GLN A 126 -9.09 7.05 -21.67
CA GLN A 126 -9.64 7.49 -22.97
C GLN A 126 -8.63 8.25 -23.85
N LYS A 127 -7.43 8.55 -23.36
CA LYS A 127 -6.41 9.23 -24.17
C LYS A 127 -5.96 8.33 -25.32
N LYS A 128 -5.63 8.94 -26.46
CA LYS A 128 -5.02 8.24 -27.61
C LYS A 128 -3.73 7.51 -27.22
N SER A 129 -2.99 8.07 -26.28
CA SER A 129 -1.76 7.51 -25.73
C SER A 129 -1.79 7.69 -24.22
N PRO A 130 -2.42 6.77 -23.47
CA PRO A 130 -2.51 6.89 -22.02
C PRO A 130 -1.14 6.60 -21.39
N SER A 131 -0.94 7.15 -20.19
CA SER A 131 0.28 6.92 -19.41
C SER A 131 0.30 5.49 -18.91
N ALA A 132 1.39 4.77 -19.14
CA ALA A 132 1.56 3.42 -18.58
C ALA A 132 1.53 3.42 -17.03
N TRP A 133 1.94 4.53 -16.41
CA TRP A 133 1.93 4.76 -14.96
C TRP A 133 1.21 6.07 -14.66
N PHE A 134 -0.07 5.99 -14.28
CA PHE A 134 -0.91 7.15 -14.02
C PHE A 134 -1.06 7.40 -12.53
N TRP A 135 -0.49 8.49 -12.03
CA TRP A 135 -0.54 8.87 -10.63
C TRP A 135 -1.79 9.71 -10.36
N HIS A 136 -2.70 9.23 -9.52
CA HIS A 136 -3.98 9.90 -9.30
C HIS A 136 -4.57 9.67 -7.91
N GLY A 137 -5.17 10.71 -7.34
CA GLY A 137 -5.68 10.71 -5.96
C GLY A 137 -4.78 11.47 -5.00
N ASN A 138 -5.21 11.56 -3.74
CA ASN A 138 -4.53 12.40 -2.75
C ASN A 138 -3.10 11.91 -2.46
N LEU A 139 -2.18 12.83 -2.18
CA LEU A 139 -0.73 12.59 -1.92
C LEU A 139 0.09 12.08 -3.11
N THR A 140 -0.51 11.61 -4.20
CA THR A 140 0.23 10.98 -5.33
C THR A 140 1.31 11.86 -5.95
N THR A 141 1.00 13.14 -6.22
CA THR A 141 1.97 14.08 -6.82
C THR A 141 3.17 14.31 -5.91
N VAL A 142 2.94 14.52 -4.61
CA VAL A 142 4.01 14.73 -3.63
C VAL A 142 4.85 13.47 -3.50
N THR A 143 4.22 12.30 -3.35
CA THR A 143 4.92 11.02 -3.28
C THR A 143 5.78 10.78 -4.52
N ARG A 144 5.25 11.05 -5.72
CA ARG A 144 5.99 10.91 -6.97
C ARG A 144 7.22 11.82 -7.03
N ILE A 145 7.09 13.07 -6.59
CA ILE A 145 8.20 14.03 -6.59
C ILE A 145 9.28 13.59 -5.60
N LEU A 146 8.89 13.20 -4.38
CA LEU A 146 9.83 12.74 -3.36
C LEU A 146 10.55 11.46 -3.80
N ASP A 147 9.83 10.49 -4.35
CA ASP A 147 10.42 9.22 -4.81
C ASP A 147 11.36 9.41 -6.02
N ALA A 148 11.08 10.40 -6.88
CA ALA A 148 11.89 10.69 -8.05
C ALA A 148 13.18 11.48 -7.73
N LEU A 149 13.17 12.31 -6.68
CA LEU A 149 14.26 13.26 -6.40
C LEU A 149 15.10 12.90 -5.19
N LEU A 150 14.56 12.17 -4.21
CA LEU A 150 15.25 11.87 -2.96
C LEU A 150 15.80 10.44 -2.96
N PRO A 151 16.90 10.19 -2.23
CA PRO A 151 17.42 8.83 -2.06
C PRO A 151 16.41 7.97 -1.31
N ARG A 152 16.42 6.65 -1.53
CA ARG A 152 15.49 5.71 -0.87
C ARG A 152 15.51 5.80 0.66
N THR A 153 16.66 6.12 1.26
CA THR A 153 16.82 6.33 2.71
C THR A 153 15.99 7.48 3.27
N PHE A 154 15.52 8.40 2.44
CA PHE A 154 14.59 9.46 2.85
C PHE A 154 13.27 8.87 3.38
N TRP A 155 12.76 7.82 2.74
CA TRP A 155 11.52 7.18 3.18
C TRP A 155 11.69 6.49 4.54
N ASP A 156 12.85 5.86 4.77
CA ASP A 156 13.17 5.25 6.06
C ASP A 156 13.20 6.30 7.19
N TRP A 157 13.82 7.45 6.92
CA TRP A 157 13.83 8.58 7.86
C TRP A 157 12.42 9.13 8.12
N LEU A 158 11.65 9.37 7.05
CA LEU A 158 10.32 9.96 7.15
C LEU A 158 9.38 9.05 7.96
N PHE A 159 9.31 7.77 7.57
CA PHE A 159 8.44 6.80 8.25
C PHE A 159 8.96 6.41 9.64
N GLY A 160 10.27 6.38 9.85
CA GLY A 160 10.82 6.17 11.20
C GLY A 160 10.38 7.25 12.19
N ARG A 161 10.28 8.50 11.73
CA ARG A 161 9.77 9.62 12.52
C ARG A 161 8.24 9.58 12.67
N GLU A 162 7.51 9.35 11.58
CA GLU A 162 6.04 9.29 11.57
C GLU A 162 5.49 8.16 12.47
N PHE A 163 6.13 6.98 12.44
CA PHE A 163 5.71 5.82 13.22
C PHE A 163 6.46 5.65 14.54
N HIS A 164 7.18 6.68 14.99
CA HIS A 164 7.84 6.72 16.30
C HIS A 164 8.76 5.51 16.58
N PHE A 165 9.55 5.06 15.59
CA PHE A 165 10.45 3.91 15.76
C PHE A 165 11.52 4.12 16.83
N ASP A 166 11.86 5.36 17.15
CA ASP A 166 12.73 5.67 18.30
C ASP A 166 12.13 5.21 19.64
N LYS A 167 10.80 5.28 19.80
CA LYS A 167 10.10 4.80 21.00
C LYS A 167 10.18 3.28 21.09
N LEU A 168 9.97 2.61 19.96
CA LEU A 168 10.09 1.14 19.86
C LEU A 168 11.52 0.68 20.18
N ARG A 169 12.52 1.31 19.58
CA ARG A 169 13.94 0.99 19.81
C ARG A 169 14.30 1.07 21.30
N LYS A 170 13.94 2.17 21.97
CA LYS A 170 14.20 2.34 23.41
C LYS A 170 13.53 1.24 24.24
N ALA A 171 12.28 0.90 23.93
CA ALA A 171 11.55 -0.13 24.65
C ALA A 171 12.20 -1.52 24.50
N VAL A 172 12.73 -1.84 23.31
CA VAL A 172 13.48 -3.09 23.08
C VAL A 172 14.79 -3.10 23.86
N GLU A 173 15.58 -2.02 23.80
CA GLU A 173 16.86 -1.90 24.54
C GLU A 173 16.68 -2.00 26.06
N GLU A 174 15.59 -1.42 26.61
CA GLU A 174 15.25 -1.54 28.03
C GLU A 174 14.82 -2.97 28.41
N GLY A 175 14.09 -3.65 27.52
CA GLY A 175 13.69 -5.04 27.68
C GLY A 175 14.89 -6.00 27.71
N GLU A 176 15.88 -5.79 26.84
CA GLU A 176 17.12 -6.56 26.80
C GLU A 176 17.93 -6.41 28.09
N LYS A 177 18.17 -5.16 28.53
CA LYS A 177 18.86 -4.87 29.81
C LYS A 177 18.17 -5.49 31.03
N THR A 178 16.84 -5.57 31.00
CA THR A 178 16.06 -6.17 32.10
C THR A 178 16.15 -7.70 32.10
N ARG A 179 16.28 -8.33 30.92
CA ARG A 179 16.49 -9.79 30.81
C ARG A 179 17.88 -10.18 31.27
N GLU A 180 18.92 -9.44 30.87
CA GLU A 180 20.31 -9.68 31.30
C GLU A 180 20.46 -9.62 32.81
N LYS A 181 19.86 -8.63 33.47
CA LYS A 181 19.85 -8.50 34.94
C LYS A 181 19.09 -9.60 35.70
N LYS A 182 18.21 -10.36 35.03
CA LYS A 182 17.47 -11.48 35.64
C LYS A 182 18.16 -12.82 35.43
N SER A 183 19.14 -12.89 34.52
CA SER A 183 19.95 -14.08 34.25
C SER A 183 21.26 -14.14 35.04
N GLU A 184 21.61 -13.06 35.75
CA GLU A 184 22.65 -12.99 36.79
C GLU A 184 22.08 -13.30 38.17
#